data_AF-A0A1F9A947-F1
#
_entry.id   AF-A0A1F9A947-F1
#
_cell.length_a   1.000
_cell.length_b   1.000
_cell.length_c   1.000
_cell.angle_alpha   90.00
_cell.angle_beta   90.00
_cell.angle_gamma   90.00
#
_symmetry.space_group_name_H-M   'P 1'
#
loop_
_entity.id
_entity.type
_entity.pdbx_description
1 polymer ?
#
loop_
_entity_poly.entity_id
_entity_poly.type
_entity_poly.pdbx_seq_one_letter_code
_entity_poly.pdbx_strand_id
1 'polypeptide(L)' 'MAVRPEDITLSLTGPIRCRVEVRNYSGNLVDYKVRADDAVLRVQTPKTEIFAEGKELGITIHRAMLFQLGEGRGSG' A
#
# COMPACT_ATOMS: atom_id res chain seq x y z
N MET A 1 8.04 10.09 -1.48
CA MET A 1 7.06 9.61 -2.47
C MET A 1 5.73 9.41 -1.78
N ALA A 2 4.60 9.67 -2.44
CA ALA A 2 3.29 9.26 -1.95
C ALA A 2 2.54 8.52 -3.05
N VAL A 3 1.69 7.58 -2.63
CA VAL A 3 0.85 6.76 -3.50
C VAL A 3 -0.54 6.75 -2.90
N ARG A 4 -1.58 6.88 -3.73
CA ARG A 4 -2.95 6.76 -3.26
C ARG A 4 -3.35 5.29 -3.15
N PRO A 5 -4.15 4.87 -2.16
CA PRO A 5 -4.54 3.46 -2.00
C PRO A 5 -5.16 2.84 -3.24
N GLU A 6 -5.93 3.60 -4.02
CA GLU A 6 -6.56 3.16 -5.27
C GLU A 6 -5.57 2.91 -6.42
N ASP A 7 -4.36 3.47 -6.36
CA ASP A 7 -3.29 3.25 -7.34
C ASP A 7 -2.41 2.03 -7.01
N ILE A 8 -2.81 1.24 -6.00
CA ILE A 8 -2.09 0.06 -5.51
C ILE A 8 -2.93 -1.19 -5.73
N THR A 9 -2.32 -2.25 -6.25
CA THR A 9 -2.95 -3.57 -6.35
C THR A 9 -2.21 -4.58 -5.47
N LEU A 10 -2.99 -5.35 -4.72
CA LEU A 10 -2.54 -6.54 -4.00
C LEU A 10 -2.79 -7.78 -4.85
N SER A 11 -1.80 -8.67 -4.92
CA SER A 11 -1.89 -9.93 -5.66
C SER A 11 -0.96 -10.98 -5.04
N LEU A 12 -1.00 -12.23 -5.51
CA LEU A 12 -0.09 -13.27 -5.04
C LEU A 12 1.36 -13.07 -5.53
N THR A 13 1.56 -12.40 -6.68
CA THR A 13 2.83 -12.40 -7.43
C THR A 13 3.38 -11.00 -7.74
N GLY A 14 2.88 -9.96 -7.07
CA GLY A 14 3.38 -8.59 -7.28
C GLY A 14 4.87 -8.43 -6.95
N PRO A 15 5.56 -7.47 -7.59
CA PRO A 15 7.02 -7.32 -7.54
C PRO A 15 7.53 -6.89 -6.15
N ILE A 16 6.73 -6.18 -5.36
CA ILE A 16 7.11 -5.73 -4.02
C ILE A 16 6.45 -6.65 -3.00
N ARG A 17 7.23 -7.44 -2.25
CA ARG A 17 6.66 -8.37 -1.27
C ARG A 17 6.11 -7.62 -0.06
N CYS A 18 4.98 -8.08 0.45
CA CYS A 18 4.36 -7.52 1.63
C CYS A 18 3.63 -8.57 2.47
N ARG A 19 3.32 -8.21 3.71
CA ARG A 19 2.47 -8.97 4.61
C ARG A 19 1.25 -8.17 5.03
N VAL A 20 0.09 -8.81 5.05
CA VAL A 20 -1.15 -8.20 5.59
C VAL A 20 -1.05 -8.13 7.10
N GLU A 21 -1.07 -6.92 7.65
CA GLU A 21 -1.06 -6.71 9.11
C GLU A 21 -2.46 -6.61 9.68
N VAL A 22 -3.32 -5.85 8.99
CA VAL A 22 -4.69 -5.58 9.43
C VAL A 22 -5.60 -5.61 8.22
N ARG A 23 -6.78 -6.19 8.40
CA ARG A 23 -7.87 -6.17 7.42
C ARG A 23 -9.13 -5.57 8.02
N ASN A 24 -9.62 -4.50 7.40
CA ASN A 24 -10.87 -3.85 7.77
C ASN A 24 -11.89 -3.90 6.63
N TYR A 25 -13.15 -4.22 6.96
CA TYR A 25 -14.23 -4.21 5.99
C TYR A 25 -14.94 -2.85 6.00
N SER A 26 -15.10 -2.24 4.82
CA SER A 26 -15.77 -0.94 4.66
C SER A 26 -16.78 -1.04 3.52
N GLY A 27 -18.04 -1.36 3.84
CA GLY A 27 -19.10 -1.50 2.84
C GLY A 27 -18.75 -2.57 1.80
N ASN A 28 -18.56 -2.16 0.54
CA ASN A 28 -18.19 -3.04 -0.58
C ASN A 28 -16.68 -3.20 -0.79
N LEU A 29 -15.88 -2.51 0.02
CA LEU A 29 -14.42 -2.51 -0.04
C LEU A 29 -13.82 -3.24 1.16
N VAL A 30 -12.56 -3.62 1.01
CA VAL A 30 -11.68 -4.07 2.07
C VAL A 30 -10.46 -3.16 2.11
N ASP A 31 -10.17 -2.59 3.27
CA ASP A 31 -9.00 -1.76 3.54
C ASP A 31 -7.95 -2.62 4.23
N TYR A 32 -6.79 -2.73 3.61
CA TYR A 32 -5.65 -3.49 4.11
C TYR A 32 -4.55 -2.55 4.56
N LYS A 33 -4.06 -2.76 5.77
CA LYS A 33 -2.75 -2.28 6.19
C LYS A 33 -1.73 -3.36 5.87
N VAL A 34 -0.79 -3.07 4.99
CA VAL A 34 0.26 -4.01 4.60
C VAL A 34 1.63 -3.45 4.94
N ARG A 35 2.54 -4.31 5.37
CA ARG A 35 3.95 -3.98 5.58
C ARG A 35 4.77 -4.53 4.43
N ALA A 36 5.52 -3.65 3.77
CA ALA A 36 6.49 -3.98 2.73
C ALA A 36 7.83 -3.41 3.18
N ASP A 37 8.76 -4.30 3.56
CA ASP A 37 9.98 -3.95 4.27
C ASP A 37 9.70 -3.02 5.47
N ASP A 38 10.31 -1.84 5.51
CA ASP A 38 10.12 -0.83 6.56
C ASP A 38 8.95 0.13 6.29
N ALA A 39 8.25 -0.02 5.16
CA ALA A 39 7.13 0.83 4.78
C ALA A 39 5.78 0.19 5.15
N VAL A 40 4.87 1.04 5.61
CA VAL A 40 3.47 0.67 5.84
C VAL A 40 2.61 1.37 4.79
N LEU A 41 1.83 0.57 4.06
CA LEU A 41 0.94 1.05 3.02
C LEU A 41 -0.51 0.69 3.36
N ARG A 42 -1.43 1.55 2.91
CA ARG A 42 -2.86 1.24 2.89
C ARG A 42 -3.28 0.94 1.47
N VAL A 43 -3.99 -0.17 1.30
CA VAL A 43 -4.48 -0.64 0.00
C VAL A 43 -5.96 -0.92 0.13
N GLN A 44 -6.74 -0.49 -0.85
CA GLN A 44 -8.18 -0.74 -0.90
C GLN A 44 -8.50 -1.65 -2.08
N THR A 45 -9.24 -2.73 -1.82
CA THR A 45 -9.70 -3.64 -2.88
C THR A 45 -11.22 -3.83 -2.79
N PRO A 46 -11.87 -4.18 -3.91
CA PRO A 46 -13.23 -4.74 -3.86
C PRO A 46 -13.28 -6.04 -3.04
N LYS A 47 -14.46 -6.39 -2.53
CA LYS A 47 -14.75 -7.66 -1.84
C LYS A 47 -14.76 -8.91 -2.76
N THR A 48 -14.13 -8.86 -3.93
CA THR A 48 -14.06 -9.99 -4.86
C THR A 48 -13.00 -11.00 -4.44
N GLU A 49 -11.92 -10.54 -3.82
CA GLU A 49 -10.84 -11.38 -3.32
C GLU A 49 -10.41 -10.88 -1.94
N ILE A 50 -10.45 -11.77 -0.95
CA ILE A 50 -10.20 -11.41 0.46
C ILE A 50 -8.94 -12.12 0.94
N PHE A 51 -7.94 -11.34 1.30
CA PHE A 51 -6.71 -11.85 1.90
C PHE A 51 -6.82 -11.90 3.43
N ALA A 52 -6.21 -12.90 4.06
CA ALA A 52 -6.18 -13.03 5.52
C ALA A 52 -5.05 -12.18 6.12
N GLU A 53 -5.24 -11.76 7.37
CA GLU A 53 -4.15 -11.19 8.17
C GLU A 53 -3.03 -12.23 8.32
N GLY A 54 -1.80 -11.76 8.31
CA GLY A 54 -0.61 -12.59 8.31
C GLY A 54 -0.21 -13.13 6.93
N LYS A 55 -1.06 -13.06 5.91
CA LYS A 55 -0.76 -13.58 4.56
C LYS A 55 0.31 -12.76 3.86
N GLU A 56 1.21 -13.44 3.18
CA GLU A 56 2.21 -12.84 2.30
C GLU A 56 1.67 -12.68 0.88
N LEU A 57 1.91 -11.50 0.30
CA LEU A 57 1.42 -11.06 -0.99
C LEU A 57 2.50 -10.24 -1.71
N GLY A 58 2.18 -9.83 -2.93
CA GLY A 58 2.93 -8.84 -3.69
C GLY A 58 2.09 -7.61 -4.00
N ILE A 59 2.74 -6.46 -4.03
CA ILE A 59 2.19 -5.15 -4.34
C ILE A 59 2.69 -4.70 -5.71
N THR A 60 1.77 -4.15 -6.51
CA THR A 60 2.09 -3.36 -7.71
C THR A 60 1.61 -1.93 -7.49
N ILE A 61 2.51 -0.96 -7.70
CA ILE A 61 2.21 0.48 -7.66
C ILE A 61 2.07 0.96 -9.10
N HIS A 62 0.88 1.41 -9.48
CA HIS A 62 0.60 1.84 -10.85
C HIS A 62 0.94 3.31 -11.09
N ARG A 63 0.73 4.15 -10.07
CA ARG A 63 1.05 5.58 -10.11
C ARG A 63 1.62 6.02 -8.77
N ALA A 64 2.58 6.93 -8.82
CA ALA A 64 3.19 7.51 -7.63
C ALA A 64 3.49 8.99 -7.85
N MET A 65 3.36 9.78 -6.78
CA MET A 65 3.79 11.17 -6.73
C MET A 65 5.17 11.24 -6.09
N LEU A 66 6.14 11.73 -6.85
CA LEU A 66 7.48 12.04 -6.37
C LEU A 66 7.49 13.50 -5.91
N PHE A 67 7.88 13.71 -4.66
CA PHE A 67 8.10 15.05 -4.13
C PHE A 67 9.60 15.26 -4.12
N GLN A 68 10.04 16.37 -4.71
CA GLN A 68 11.42 16.79 -4.58
C GLN A 68 11.63 17.16 -3.10
N LEU A 69 12.53 16.46 -2.42
CA LEU A 69 12.91 16.82 -1.06
C LEU A 69 13.68 18.15 -1.19
N GLY A 70 12.99 19.27 -1.01
CA GLY A 70 13.61 20.59 -1.08
C GLY A 70 14.74 20.67 -0.06
N GLU A 71 15.94 21.03 -0.50
CA GLU A 71 16.99 21.50 0.41
C GLU A 71 16.40 22.63 1.25
N GLY A 72 16.17 22.36 2.52
CA GLY A 72 15.84 23.38 3.51
C GLY A 72 17.06 24.28 3.69
N ARG A 73 17.26 25.24 2.79
CA ARG A 73 18.01 26.46 3.10
C ARG A 73 17.13 27.32 4.00
N GLY A 74 17.17 27.01 5.29
CA GLY A 74 16.93 28.00 6.33
C GLY A 74 18.23 28.75 6.60
N SER A 75 18.46 29.85 5.88
CA SER A 75 19.21 31.02 6.37
C SER A 75 18.67 31.40 7.76
N GLY A 76 19.48 31.58 8.80
CA GLY A 76 20.52 32.60 8.93
C GLY A 76 20.08 33.53 10.05
#